data_AF-A0A178W3M5-F1
#
_entry.id   AF-A0A178W3M5-F1
#
_cell.length_a   1.000
_cell.length_b   1.000
_cell.length_c   1.000
_cell.angle_alpha   90.00
_cell.angle_beta   90.00
_cell.angle_gamma   90.00
#
_symmetry.space_group_name_H-M   'P 1'
#
loop_
_entity.id
_entity.type
_entity.pdbx_description
1 polymer ?
#
loop_
_entity_poly.entity_id
_entity_poly.type
_entity_poly.pdbx_seq_one_letter_code
_entity_poly.pdbx_strand_id
1 'polypeptide(L)'
;MDFVRGFWRKHRRKVLVTAGCLGSGYLLYKLYNSHTRRLADLERELAHERENDEIIKTQMKAHFESIQMIVDSTTLPHAMQFLSIRISEEIDVSHVMDRLNQGKGMLSPPEKLQLWDELKILSFTRMVLSLWSVTMLSLYIRVQVNILGRHLYVDTARALGSSHLLEEVDLIDRDDEQKFLSSADFLVTNAMPSLISDMQGSAEEVLKGKQLKDVITTRVLQETVMQIVDVFMSTGSPHHWVDYLMMPQDTKLSRTTSDSSDEAVSKFHQLMVETREVLISTEFTNIVEISLKCFTDALVEEMETQTEAGGLATGKPLAKVLPQIEKTMNVITAEPSKNRFLQIIRDLPEVKLFFTLLYANMPQ
;
A
#
# COMPACT_ATOMS: atom_id res chain seq x y z
N MET A 1 -7.91 25.74 -93.49
CA MET A 1 -7.43 26.00 -92.11
C MET A 1 -7.86 27.38 -91.58
N ASP A 2 -8.88 28.00 -92.19
CA ASP A 2 -9.18 29.42 -91.95
C ASP A 2 -10.30 29.64 -90.91
N PHE A 3 -11.11 28.61 -90.66
CA PHE A 3 -12.18 28.65 -89.66
C PHE A 3 -11.63 28.70 -88.21
N VAL A 4 -10.57 27.94 -87.94
CA VAL A 4 -9.92 27.87 -86.62
C VAL A 4 -9.19 29.17 -86.30
N ARG A 5 -8.53 29.78 -87.29
CA ARG A 5 -7.83 31.07 -87.15
C ARG A 5 -8.79 32.25 -86.91
N GLY A 6 -9.93 32.28 -87.60
CA GLY A 6 -10.96 33.30 -87.42
C GLY A 6 -11.66 33.20 -86.07
N PHE A 7 -11.98 31.98 -85.62
CA PHE A 7 -12.57 31.72 -84.31
C PHE A 7 -11.62 32.10 -83.17
N TRP A 8 -10.33 31.73 -83.30
CA TRP A 8 -9.29 32.05 -82.32
C TRP A 8 -9.10 33.56 -82.13
N ARG A 9 -9.03 34.33 -83.22
CA ARG A 9 -8.86 35.79 -83.15
C ARG A 9 -10.06 36.49 -82.50
N LYS A 10 -11.27 35.98 -82.68
CA LYS A 10 -12.50 36.56 -82.13
C LYS A 10 -12.78 36.13 -80.67
N HIS A 11 -12.30 34.95 -80.25
CA HIS A 11 -12.60 34.38 -78.92
C HIS A 11 -11.39 34.24 -77.97
N ARG A 12 -10.16 34.69 -78.35
CA ARG A 12 -8.94 34.53 -77.52
C ARG A 12 -9.09 34.94 -76.05
N ARG A 13 -9.79 36.05 -75.77
CA ARG A 13 -10.01 36.53 -74.40
C ARG A 13 -10.97 35.62 -73.63
N LYS A 14 -12.00 35.10 -74.30
CA LYS A 14 -12.97 34.18 -73.69
C LYS A 14 -12.31 32.84 -73.37
N VAL A 15 -11.50 32.30 -74.27
CA VAL A 15 -10.78 31.03 -74.09
C VAL A 15 -9.76 31.12 -72.93
N LEU A 16 -9.00 32.22 -72.83
CA LEU A 16 -8.04 32.42 -71.74
C LEU A 16 -8.73 32.58 -70.38
N VAL A 17 -9.84 33.33 -70.32
CA VAL A 17 -10.62 33.48 -69.07
C VAL A 17 -11.22 32.13 -68.64
N THR A 18 -11.78 31.35 -69.56
CA THR A 18 -12.31 30.02 -69.23
C THR A 18 -11.21 29.05 -68.79
N ALA A 19 -10.05 29.06 -69.45
CA ALA A 19 -8.92 28.24 -69.06
C ALA A 19 -8.36 28.63 -67.69
N GLY A 20 -8.28 29.94 -67.40
CA GLY A 20 -7.88 30.45 -66.08
C GLY A 20 -8.86 30.07 -64.97
N CYS A 21 -10.18 30.19 -65.21
CA CYS A 21 -11.20 29.77 -64.24
C CYS A 21 -11.14 28.25 -63.98
N LEU A 22 -11.01 27.43 -65.02
CA LEU A 22 -10.91 25.97 -64.87
C LEU A 22 -9.60 25.55 -64.18
N GLY A 23 -8.47 26.16 -64.53
CA GLY A 23 -7.18 25.89 -63.90
C GLY A 23 -7.14 26.32 -62.42
N SER A 24 -7.70 27.49 -62.10
CA SER A 24 -7.84 27.97 -60.71
C SER A 24 -8.78 27.07 -59.90
N GLY A 25 -9.90 26.64 -60.48
CA GLY A 25 -10.83 25.70 -59.84
C GLY A 25 -10.17 24.34 -59.57
N TYR A 26 -9.38 23.83 -60.52
CA TYR A 26 -8.64 22.58 -60.35
C TYR A 26 -7.55 22.69 -59.27
N LEU A 27 -6.81 23.81 -59.22
CA LEU A 27 -5.81 24.04 -58.17
C LEU A 27 -6.45 24.13 -56.78
N LEU A 28 -7.55 24.87 -56.64
CA LEU A 28 -8.31 24.96 -55.39
C LEU A 28 -8.86 23.59 -54.97
N TYR A 29 -9.44 22.84 -55.91
CA TYR A 29 -9.91 21.48 -55.66
C TYR A 29 -8.78 20.55 -55.22
N LYS A 30 -7.62 20.63 -55.87
CA LYS A 30 -6.44 19.80 -55.54
C LYS A 30 -5.88 20.14 -54.16
N LEU A 31 -5.80 21.43 -53.81
CA LEU A 31 -5.36 21.88 -52.48
C LEU A 31 -6.35 21.46 -51.39
N TYR A 32 -7.65 21.66 -51.63
CA TYR A 32 -8.70 21.24 -50.71
C TYR A 32 -8.65 19.73 -50.47
N ASN A 33 -8.66 18.92 -51.54
CA ASN A 33 -8.59 17.47 -51.44
C ASN A 33 -7.29 16.99 -50.78
N SER A 34 -6.16 17.67 -51.01
CA SER A 34 -4.90 17.36 -50.30
C SER A 34 -4.97 17.66 -48.80
N HIS A 35 -5.63 18.76 -48.41
CA HIS A 35 -5.83 19.11 -47.00
C HIS A 35 -6.80 18.14 -46.32
N THR A 36 -7.92 17.81 -46.97
CA THR A 36 -8.90 16.85 -46.43
C THR A 36 -8.30 15.47 -46.23
N ARG A 37 -7.43 15.00 -47.14
CA ARG A 37 -6.71 13.73 -46.98
C ARG A 37 -5.75 13.76 -45.81
N ARG A 38 -4.93 14.81 -45.69
CA ARG A 38 -4.02 14.97 -44.53
C ARG A 38 -4.78 15.04 -43.21
N LEU A 39 -5.92 15.73 -43.17
CA LEU A 39 -6.76 15.78 -41.99
C LEU A 39 -7.29 14.39 -41.63
N ALA A 40 -7.79 13.64 -42.62
CA ALA A 40 -8.27 12.28 -42.42
C ALA A 40 -7.14 11.30 -42.02
N ASP A 41 -5.93 11.48 -42.53
CA ASP A 41 -4.76 10.68 -42.15
C ASP A 41 -4.37 10.95 -40.68
N LEU A 42 -4.32 12.22 -40.27
CA LEU A 42 -4.07 12.61 -38.88
C LEU A 42 -5.19 12.14 -37.93
N GLU A 43 -6.45 12.23 -38.35
CA GLU A 43 -7.58 11.70 -37.56
C GLU A 43 -7.49 10.19 -37.38
N ARG A 44 -7.04 9.45 -38.41
CA ARG A 44 -6.81 7.99 -38.30
C ARG A 44 -5.64 7.68 -37.40
N GLU A 45 -4.55 8.43 -37.48
CA GLU A 45 -3.38 8.27 -36.62
C GLU A 45 -3.74 8.53 -35.15
N LEU A 46 -4.43 9.64 -34.86
CA LEU A 46 -4.95 9.93 -33.51
C LEU A 46 -5.96 8.88 -33.02
N ALA A 47 -6.80 8.34 -33.90
CA ALA A 47 -7.73 7.26 -33.52
C ALA A 47 -6.98 5.98 -33.17
N HIS A 48 -5.95 5.62 -33.93
CA HIS A 48 -5.11 4.47 -33.69
C HIS A 48 -4.26 4.64 -32.41
N GLU A 49 -3.72 5.83 -32.15
CA GLU A 49 -3.04 6.13 -30.89
C GLU A 49 -3.98 5.97 -29.69
N ARG A 50 -5.20 6.49 -29.76
CA ARG A 50 -6.20 6.32 -28.69
C ARG A 50 -6.57 4.86 -28.47
N GLU A 51 -6.77 4.09 -29.54
CA GLU A 51 -7.07 2.67 -29.45
C GLU A 51 -5.92 1.91 -28.78
N ASN A 52 -4.68 2.21 -29.16
CA ASN A 52 -3.50 1.64 -28.53
C ASN A 52 -3.40 2.01 -27.04
N ASP A 53 -3.63 3.28 -26.68
CA ASP A 53 -3.62 3.74 -25.30
C ASP A 53 -4.69 3.04 -24.46
N GLU A 54 -5.89 2.84 -25.02
CA GLU A 54 -6.97 2.10 -24.37
C GLU A 54 -6.61 0.62 -24.15
N ILE A 55 -5.96 -0.01 -25.12
CA ILE A 55 -5.47 -1.40 -25.00
C ILE A 55 -4.42 -1.50 -23.90
N ILE A 56 -3.41 -0.61 -23.91
CA ILE A 56 -2.35 -0.58 -22.89
C ILE A 56 -2.95 -0.38 -21.50
N LYS A 57 -3.86 0.58 -21.36
CA LYS A 57 -4.56 0.84 -20.09
C LYS A 57 -5.35 -0.37 -19.61
N THR A 58 -6.01 -1.08 -20.53
CA THR A 58 -6.77 -2.29 -20.21
C THR A 58 -5.87 -3.42 -19.74
N GLN A 59 -4.75 -3.65 -20.44
CA GLN A 59 -3.75 -4.65 -20.04
C GLN A 59 -3.12 -4.34 -18.69
N MET A 60 -2.73 -3.07 -18.48
CA MET A 60 -2.16 -2.61 -17.22
C MET A 60 -3.14 -2.78 -16.06
N LYS A 61 -4.43 -2.46 -16.28
CA LYS A 61 -5.48 -2.68 -15.30
C LYS A 61 -5.67 -4.16 -14.98
N ALA A 62 -5.70 -5.04 -15.97
CA ALA A 62 -5.81 -6.48 -15.76
C ALA A 62 -4.62 -7.05 -14.97
N HIS A 63 -3.41 -6.58 -15.27
CA HIS A 63 -2.22 -6.98 -14.52
C HIS A 63 -2.26 -6.50 -13.06
N PHE A 64 -2.67 -5.24 -12.83
CA PHE A 64 -2.89 -4.71 -11.48
C PHE A 64 -3.92 -5.53 -10.69
N GLU A 65 -5.07 -5.86 -11.30
CA GLU A 65 -6.09 -6.70 -10.66
C GLU A 65 -5.54 -8.09 -10.31
N SER A 66 -4.74 -8.70 -11.19
CA SER A 66 -4.05 -9.96 -10.92
C SER A 66 -3.09 -9.84 -9.73
N ILE A 67 -2.32 -8.76 -9.65
CA ILE A 67 -1.43 -8.49 -8.51
C ILE A 67 -2.20 -8.38 -7.19
N GLN A 68 -3.29 -7.60 -7.17
CA GLN A 68 -4.12 -7.46 -5.97
C GLN A 68 -4.68 -8.82 -5.53
N MET A 69 -5.08 -9.66 -6.49
CA MET A 69 -5.52 -11.03 -6.22
C MET A 69 -4.41 -11.90 -5.63
N ILE A 70 -3.17 -11.79 -6.11
CA ILE A 70 -2.02 -12.55 -5.57
C ILE A 70 -1.74 -12.14 -4.12
N VAL A 71 -1.73 -10.83 -3.84
CA VAL A 71 -1.54 -10.32 -2.48
C VAL A 71 -2.59 -10.89 -1.53
N ASP A 72 -3.87 -10.78 -1.90
CA ASP A 72 -4.98 -11.19 -1.04
C ASP A 72 -5.08 -12.71 -0.86
N SER A 73 -4.70 -13.50 -1.87
CA SER A 73 -4.83 -14.97 -1.86
C SER A 73 -3.61 -15.71 -1.32
N THR A 74 -2.41 -15.14 -1.48
CA THR A 74 -1.15 -15.89 -1.27
C THR A 74 -0.23 -15.20 -0.27
N THR A 75 0.26 -13.99 -0.60
CA THR A 75 1.35 -13.36 0.16
C THR A 75 0.89 -12.86 1.53
N LEU A 76 -0.24 -12.14 1.58
CA LEU A 76 -0.76 -11.60 2.84
C LEU A 76 -1.21 -12.73 3.79
N PRO A 77 -1.89 -13.80 3.31
CA PRO A 77 -2.20 -14.93 4.17
C PRO A 77 -1.04 -15.60 4.86
N HIS A 78 0.05 -15.81 4.14
CA HIS A 78 1.24 -16.43 4.70
C HIS A 78 1.88 -15.56 5.78
N ALA A 79 2.14 -14.28 5.48
CA ALA A 79 2.79 -13.36 6.42
C ALA A 79 1.96 -13.13 7.71
N MET A 80 0.63 -13.06 7.56
CA MET A 80 -0.29 -12.90 8.69
C MET A 80 -0.29 -14.09 9.64
N GLN A 81 -0.15 -15.33 9.13
CA GLN A 81 -0.05 -16.52 9.98
C GLN A 81 1.19 -16.45 10.88
N PHE A 82 2.34 -16.07 10.33
CA PHE A 82 3.55 -15.89 11.13
C PHE A 82 3.44 -14.76 12.14
N LEU A 83 2.85 -13.62 11.74
CA LEU A 83 2.63 -12.51 12.65
C LEU A 83 1.74 -12.93 13.84
N SER A 84 0.64 -13.63 13.57
CA SER A 84 -0.25 -14.15 14.62
C SER A 84 0.48 -15.05 15.61
N ILE A 85 1.29 -15.98 15.10
CA ILE A 85 2.06 -16.91 15.94
C ILE A 85 3.03 -16.13 16.83
N ARG A 86 3.82 -15.22 16.25
CA ARG A 86 4.82 -14.46 17.01
C ARG A 86 4.21 -13.50 18.02
N ILE A 87 3.10 -12.83 17.72
CA ILE A 87 2.39 -12.01 18.71
C ILE A 87 1.92 -12.86 19.89
N SER A 88 1.42 -14.07 19.63
CA SER A 88 0.95 -14.97 20.69
C SER A 88 2.08 -15.56 21.53
N GLU A 89 3.26 -15.78 20.95
CA GLU A 89 4.44 -16.31 21.66
C GLU A 89 5.12 -15.23 22.52
N GLU A 90 5.24 -14.01 22.00
CA GLU A 90 6.03 -12.95 22.66
C GLU A 90 5.21 -12.16 23.70
N ILE A 91 3.88 -12.09 23.57
CA ILE A 91 3.00 -11.42 24.55
C ILE A 91 2.02 -12.40 25.18
N ASP A 92 2.49 -13.11 26.21
CA ASP A 92 1.68 -14.05 26.98
C ASP A 92 0.89 -13.37 28.11
N VAL A 93 -0.30 -12.86 27.76
CA VAL A 93 -1.28 -12.35 28.72
C VAL A 93 -1.89 -13.47 29.57
N SER A 94 -1.92 -14.70 29.04
CA SER A 94 -2.54 -15.86 29.69
C SER A 94 -1.84 -16.21 30.99
N HIS A 95 -0.51 -16.14 31.01
CA HIS A 95 0.28 -16.39 32.22
C HIS A 95 -0.09 -15.44 33.37
N VAL A 96 -0.27 -14.14 33.12
CA VAL A 96 -0.68 -13.18 34.16
C VAL A 96 -2.13 -13.42 34.59
N MET A 97 -3.02 -13.73 33.65
CA MET A 97 -4.41 -14.07 33.93
C MET A 97 -4.53 -15.36 34.77
N ASP A 98 -3.69 -16.35 34.50
CA ASP A 98 -3.64 -17.61 35.24
C ASP A 98 -3.10 -17.41 36.65
N ARG A 99 -2.02 -16.64 36.83
CA ARG A 99 -1.52 -16.25 38.16
C ARG A 99 -2.59 -15.53 38.98
N LEU A 100 -3.35 -14.65 38.34
CA LEU A 100 -4.45 -13.93 38.99
C LEU A 100 -5.62 -14.85 39.36
N ASN A 101 -5.90 -15.86 38.54
CA ASN A 101 -6.95 -16.85 38.79
C ASN A 101 -6.56 -17.88 39.85
N GLN A 102 -5.34 -18.40 39.80
CA GLN A 102 -4.78 -19.37 40.74
C GLN A 102 -4.52 -18.74 42.12
N GLY A 103 -4.15 -17.45 42.14
CA GLY A 103 -3.91 -16.70 43.37
C GLY A 103 -5.17 -16.21 44.10
N LYS A 104 -6.39 -16.60 43.67
CA LYS A 104 -7.65 -16.25 44.34
C LYS A 104 -7.67 -16.80 45.78
N GLY A 105 -7.32 -15.94 46.74
CA GLY A 105 -7.32 -16.25 48.18
C GLY A 105 -5.93 -16.44 48.80
N MET A 106 -4.86 -16.52 47.99
CA MET A 106 -3.47 -16.64 48.46
C MET A 106 -2.64 -15.35 48.25
N LEU A 107 -3.01 -14.52 47.28
CA LEU A 107 -2.30 -13.27 47.00
C LEU A 107 -2.67 -12.17 48.00
N SER A 108 -1.67 -11.43 48.46
CA SER A 108 -1.92 -10.23 49.25
C SER A 108 -2.62 -9.15 48.40
N PRO A 109 -3.39 -8.23 49.01
CA PRO A 109 -4.01 -7.12 48.30
C PRO A 109 -3.06 -6.28 47.42
N PRO A 110 -1.82 -5.93 47.85
CA PRO A 110 -0.90 -5.16 46.99
C PRO A 110 -0.38 -5.96 45.79
N GLU A 111 -0.03 -7.24 45.98
CA GLU A 111 0.40 -8.12 44.87
C GLU A 111 -0.71 -8.30 43.84
N LYS A 112 -1.96 -8.43 44.30
CA LYS A 112 -3.11 -8.52 43.41
C LYS A 112 -3.27 -7.24 42.57
N LEU A 113 -3.10 -6.06 43.15
CA LEU A 113 -3.19 -4.80 42.41
C LEU A 113 -2.07 -4.67 41.38
N GLN A 114 -0.85 -5.05 41.73
CA GLN A 114 0.28 -5.06 40.78
C GLN A 114 0.01 -5.98 39.58
N LEU A 115 -0.50 -7.19 39.81
CA LEU A 115 -0.83 -8.12 38.73
C LEU A 115 -1.95 -7.60 37.81
N TRP A 116 -2.95 -6.91 38.37
CA TRP A 116 -3.97 -6.27 37.53
C TRP A 116 -3.43 -5.09 36.73
N ASP A 117 -2.47 -4.35 37.28
CA ASP A 117 -1.83 -3.24 36.58
C ASP A 117 -0.91 -3.75 35.46
N GLU A 118 -0.15 -4.81 35.71
CA GLU A 118 0.63 -5.55 34.71
C GLU A 118 -0.28 -6.08 33.59
N LEU A 119 -1.40 -6.72 33.95
CA LEU A 119 -2.41 -7.19 33.00
C LEU A 119 -3.00 -6.05 32.17
N LYS A 120 -3.27 -4.89 32.79
CA LYS A 120 -3.78 -3.70 32.11
C LYS A 120 -2.81 -3.23 31.04
N ILE A 121 -1.53 -3.09 31.37
CA ILE A 121 -0.51 -2.67 30.40
C ILE A 121 -0.38 -3.72 29.30
N LEU A 122 -0.17 -4.99 29.64
CA LEU A 122 0.04 -6.06 28.66
C LEU A 122 -1.13 -6.24 27.68
N SER A 123 -2.38 -6.22 28.16
CA SER A 123 -3.55 -6.35 27.28
C SER A 123 -3.66 -5.19 26.29
N PHE A 124 -3.39 -3.95 26.71
CA PHE A 124 -3.39 -2.80 25.80
C PHE A 124 -2.20 -2.84 24.84
N THR A 125 -1.00 -3.19 25.32
CA THR A 125 0.17 -3.39 24.47
C THR A 125 -0.13 -4.42 23.39
N ARG A 126 -0.67 -5.59 23.75
CA ARG A 126 -1.03 -6.66 22.80
C ARG A 126 -2.02 -6.19 21.75
N MET A 127 -3.07 -5.49 22.19
CA MET A 127 -4.13 -4.97 21.32
C MET A 127 -3.60 -3.96 20.33
N VAL A 128 -2.89 -2.93 20.80
CA VAL A 128 -2.37 -1.85 19.94
C VAL A 128 -1.27 -2.38 19.03
N LEU A 129 -0.37 -3.23 19.55
CA LEU A 129 0.64 -3.89 18.73
C LEU A 129 0.01 -4.70 17.60
N SER A 130 -1.02 -5.48 17.89
CA SER A 130 -1.67 -6.30 16.87
C SER A 130 -2.38 -5.46 15.83
N LEU A 131 -3.11 -4.43 16.26
CA LEU A 131 -3.74 -3.47 15.36
C LEU A 131 -2.71 -2.82 14.44
N TRP A 132 -1.60 -2.33 15.01
CA TRP A 132 -0.54 -1.66 14.26
C TRP A 132 0.17 -2.63 13.32
N SER A 133 0.68 -3.77 13.81
CA SER A 133 1.45 -4.72 13.01
C SER A 133 0.63 -5.34 11.88
N VAL A 134 -0.64 -5.68 12.12
CA VAL A 134 -1.52 -6.21 11.07
C VAL A 134 -1.75 -5.17 9.98
N THR A 135 -2.05 -3.93 10.36
CA THR A 135 -2.26 -2.83 9.41
C THR A 135 -1.00 -2.57 8.59
N MET A 136 0.14 -2.42 9.27
CA MET A 136 1.40 -2.04 8.66
C MET A 136 1.98 -3.15 7.77
N LEU A 137 1.95 -4.41 8.22
CA LEU A 137 2.36 -5.54 7.40
C LEU A 137 1.48 -5.67 6.14
N SER A 138 0.18 -5.44 6.29
CA SER A 138 -0.75 -5.52 5.16
C SER A 138 -0.51 -4.42 4.12
N LEU A 139 -0.28 -3.18 4.56
CA LEU A 139 0.06 -2.08 3.66
C LEU A 139 1.46 -2.27 3.05
N TYR A 140 2.44 -2.70 3.84
CA TYR A 140 3.81 -2.95 3.38
C TYR A 140 3.88 -4.00 2.28
N ILE A 141 3.24 -5.16 2.46
CA ILE A 141 3.19 -6.21 1.43
C ILE A 141 2.54 -5.67 0.15
N ARG A 142 1.47 -4.88 0.25
CA ARG A 142 0.86 -4.26 -0.91
C ARG A 142 1.79 -3.27 -1.60
N VAL A 143 2.56 -2.48 -0.86
CA VAL A 143 3.59 -1.60 -1.44
C VAL A 143 4.61 -2.44 -2.20
N GLN A 144 5.18 -3.47 -1.57
CA GLN A 144 6.18 -4.32 -2.20
C GLN A 144 5.67 -4.97 -3.49
N VAL A 145 4.53 -5.67 -3.44
CA VAL A 145 4.05 -6.40 -4.62
C VAL A 145 3.61 -5.45 -5.74
N ASN A 146 3.10 -4.25 -5.43
CA ASN A 146 2.80 -3.25 -6.46
C ASN A 146 4.07 -2.68 -7.11
N ILE A 147 5.10 -2.35 -6.31
CA ILE A 147 6.40 -1.90 -6.83
C ILE A 147 7.00 -2.98 -7.72
N LEU A 148 7.13 -4.20 -7.19
CA LEU A 148 7.69 -5.34 -7.92
C LEU A 148 6.89 -5.64 -9.20
N GLY A 149 5.57 -5.75 -9.07
CA GLY A 149 4.68 -6.07 -10.18
C GLY A 149 4.73 -5.03 -11.30
N ARG A 150 4.89 -3.75 -10.96
CA ARG A 150 5.12 -2.69 -11.94
C ARG A 150 6.45 -2.88 -12.67
N HIS A 151 7.55 -3.15 -11.96
CA HIS A 151 8.85 -3.40 -12.60
C HIS A 151 8.78 -4.61 -13.54
N LEU A 152 8.17 -5.72 -13.10
CA LEU A 152 7.97 -6.93 -13.92
C LEU A 152 7.10 -6.68 -15.16
N TYR A 153 6.06 -5.85 -15.05
CA TYR A 153 5.23 -5.46 -16.18
C TYR A 153 6.04 -4.70 -17.23
N VAL A 154 6.87 -3.73 -16.80
CA VAL A 154 7.72 -2.96 -17.71
C VAL A 154 8.79 -3.85 -18.35
N ASP A 155 9.43 -4.72 -17.58
CA ASP A 155 10.44 -5.66 -18.08
C ASP A 155 9.86 -6.60 -19.14
N THR A 156 8.64 -7.10 -18.90
CA THR A 156 7.91 -7.92 -19.88
C THR A 156 7.57 -7.12 -21.15
N ALA A 157 7.09 -5.88 -20.99
CA ALA A 157 6.75 -5.01 -22.12
C ALA A 157 7.99 -4.65 -22.97
N ARG A 158 9.14 -4.38 -22.34
CA ARG A 158 10.42 -4.16 -23.02
C ARG A 158 10.85 -5.39 -23.78
N ALA A 159 10.84 -6.57 -23.14
CA ALA A 159 11.23 -7.84 -23.79
C ALA A 159 10.41 -8.16 -25.05
N LEU A 160 9.10 -7.85 -25.03
CA LEU A 160 8.21 -8.00 -26.19
C LEU A 160 8.49 -6.99 -27.30
N GLY A 161 8.89 -5.76 -26.95
CA GLY A 161 9.17 -4.68 -27.92
C GLY A 161 10.54 -4.75 -28.58
N SER A 162 11.55 -5.32 -27.91
CA SER A 162 12.94 -5.37 -28.37
C SER A 162 13.41 -6.80 -28.68
N SER A 163 12.90 -7.42 -29.74
CA SER A 163 13.33 -8.77 -30.18
C SER A 163 14.79 -8.88 -30.65
N HIS A 164 15.60 -7.80 -30.63
CA HIS A 164 16.98 -7.81 -31.15
C HIS A 164 18.06 -7.30 -30.16
N LEU A 165 17.71 -6.86 -28.95
CA LEU A 165 18.68 -6.30 -27.97
C LEU A 165 18.53 -6.93 -26.56
N LEU A 166 18.27 -8.23 -26.49
CA LEU A 166 18.09 -8.95 -25.22
C LEU A 166 19.37 -9.09 -24.37
N GLU A 167 20.54 -8.70 -24.89
CA GLU A 167 21.83 -8.89 -24.20
C GLU A 167 22.23 -7.71 -23.28
N GLU A 168 21.49 -6.60 -23.30
CA GLU A 168 21.81 -5.36 -22.57
C GLU A 168 20.70 -4.88 -21.61
N VAL A 169 19.62 -5.66 -21.44
CA VAL A 169 18.52 -5.31 -20.52
C VAL A 169 18.77 -5.92 -19.15
N ASP A 170 19.02 -5.06 -18.17
CA ASP A 170 19.17 -5.37 -16.76
C ASP A 170 17.80 -5.70 -16.13
N LEU A 171 17.34 -6.93 -16.37
CA LEU A 171 16.08 -7.50 -15.85
C LEU A 171 16.21 -7.86 -14.36
N ILE A 172 15.09 -7.84 -13.64
CA ILE A 172 15.07 -8.38 -12.26
C ILE A 172 15.24 -9.90 -12.30
N ASP A 173 16.28 -10.41 -11.61
CA ASP A 173 16.47 -11.84 -11.43
C ASP A 173 15.56 -12.39 -10.32
N ARG A 174 15.20 -13.68 -10.43
CA ARG A 174 14.33 -14.40 -9.50
C ARG A 174 14.87 -14.39 -8.07
N ASP A 175 16.18 -14.38 -7.91
CA ASP A 175 16.80 -14.30 -6.58
C ASP A 175 16.54 -12.94 -5.92
N ASP A 176 16.54 -11.85 -6.70
CA ASP A 176 16.25 -10.51 -6.20
C ASP A 176 14.76 -10.30 -5.94
N GLU A 177 13.87 -10.89 -6.76
CA GLU A 177 12.43 -10.95 -6.46
C GLU A 177 12.16 -11.63 -5.11
N GLN A 178 12.77 -12.80 -4.89
CA GLN A 178 12.57 -13.59 -3.68
C GLN A 178 13.12 -12.88 -2.44
N LYS A 179 14.33 -12.29 -2.52
CA LYS A 179 14.90 -11.49 -1.43
C LYS A 179 14.04 -10.28 -1.09
N PHE A 180 13.48 -9.63 -2.11
CA PHE A 180 12.62 -8.48 -1.91
C PHE A 180 11.34 -8.85 -1.18
N LEU A 181 10.64 -9.90 -1.62
CA LEU A 181 9.42 -10.35 -0.97
C LEU A 181 9.66 -10.92 0.44
N SER A 182 10.76 -11.64 0.67
CA SER A 182 11.09 -12.16 2.01
C SER A 182 11.51 -11.09 3.01
N SER A 183 11.83 -9.87 2.56
CA SER A 183 12.13 -8.77 3.49
C SER A 183 10.94 -8.38 4.38
N ALA A 184 9.70 -8.74 4.02
CA ALA A 184 8.53 -8.58 4.89
C ALA A 184 8.61 -9.39 6.20
N ASP A 185 9.40 -10.48 6.19
CA ASP A 185 9.60 -11.32 7.36
C ASP A 185 10.46 -10.61 8.43
N PHE A 186 11.14 -9.51 8.09
CA PHE A 186 11.96 -8.73 9.00
C PHE A 186 11.18 -8.24 10.22
N LEU A 187 9.96 -7.74 10.00
CA LEU A 187 9.08 -7.27 11.07
C LEU A 187 8.94 -8.35 12.15
N VAL A 188 8.61 -9.56 11.70
CA VAL A 188 8.26 -10.71 12.54
C VAL A 188 9.49 -11.40 13.13
N THR A 189 10.62 -11.36 12.41
CA THR A 189 11.83 -12.11 12.77
C THR A 189 12.77 -11.31 13.65
N ASN A 190 12.95 -10.02 13.36
CA ASN A 190 14.01 -9.20 13.94
C ASN A 190 13.46 -8.00 14.71
N ALA A 191 12.41 -7.35 14.21
CA ALA A 191 11.91 -6.10 14.79
C ALA A 191 10.97 -6.30 15.98
N MET A 192 10.30 -7.46 16.10
CA MET A 192 9.29 -7.74 17.13
C MET A 192 9.72 -7.39 18.56
N PRO A 193 10.90 -7.80 19.08
CA PRO A 193 11.25 -7.53 20.48
C PRO A 193 11.35 -6.04 20.79
N SER A 194 11.99 -5.27 19.89
CA SER A 194 12.13 -3.82 20.01
C SER A 194 10.76 -3.14 19.90
N LEU A 195 9.95 -3.58 18.92
CA LEU A 195 8.61 -3.06 18.70
C LEU A 195 7.70 -3.28 19.92
N ILE A 196 7.77 -4.45 20.57
CA ILE A 196 7.02 -4.75 21.80
C ILE A 196 7.45 -3.81 22.93
N SER A 197 8.76 -3.65 23.13
CA SER A 197 9.32 -2.77 24.17
C SER A 197 8.84 -1.32 24.00
N ASP A 198 8.92 -0.78 22.79
CA ASP A 198 8.58 0.62 22.52
C ASP A 198 7.06 0.86 22.55
N MET A 199 6.27 -0.12 22.06
CA MET A 199 4.81 -0.10 22.18
C MET A 199 4.38 -0.19 23.65
N GLN A 200 5.05 -1.02 24.45
CA GLN A 200 4.77 -1.12 25.88
C GLN A 200 5.08 0.19 26.60
N GLY A 201 6.22 0.83 26.31
CA GLY A 201 6.55 2.15 26.87
C GLY A 201 5.48 3.21 26.56
N SER A 202 4.97 3.19 25.31
CA SER A 202 3.88 4.07 24.87
C SER A 202 2.55 3.78 25.59
N ALA A 203 2.21 2.50 25.75
CA ALA A 203 1.04 2.06 26.49
C ALA A 203 1.13 2.45 27.97
N GLU A 204 2.29 2.27 28.61
CA GLU A 204 2.55 2.69 29.98
C GLU A 204 2.38 4.20 30.15
N GLU A 205 2.90 5.00 29.22
CA GLU A 205 2.75 6.46 29.26
C GLU A 205 1.28 6.89 29.27
N VAL A 206 0.47 6.38 28.34
CA VAL A 206 -0.95 6.73 28.21
C VAL A 206 -1.80 6.17 29.37
N LEU A 207 -1.42 5.01 29.92
CA LEU A 207 -2.20 4.32 30.95
C LEU A 207 -1.80 4.65 32.39
N LYS A 208 -0.69 5.39 32.63
CA LYS A 208 -0.22 5.81 33.97
C LYS A 208 -1.30 6.49 34.83
N GLY A 209 -2.24 7.20 34.20
CA GLY A 209 -3.33 7.92 34.89
C GLY A 209 -4.64 7.14 35.02
N LYS A 210 -4.80 5.99 34.36
CA LYS A 210 -6.06 5.23 34.31
C LYS A 210 -6.10 4.13 35.36
N GLN A 211 -7.13 4.15 36.20
CA GLN A 211 -7.39 3.15 37.23
C GLN A 211 -8.31 2.05 36.72
N LEU A 212 -8.17 0.86 37.30
CA LEU A 212 -8.98 -0.33 36.97
C LEU A 212 -10.50 -0.14 37.19
N LYS A 213 -10.89 0.84 37.99
CA LYS A 213 -12.27 1.18 38.31
C LYS A 213 -12.87 2.21 37.35
N ASP A 214 -12.04 2.86 36.55
CA ASP A 214 -12.49 3.91 35.65
C ASP A 214 -13.46 3.34 34.62
N VAL A 215 -14.50 4.12 34.32
CA VAL A 215 -15.52 3.73 33.35
C VAL A 215 -14.99 4.05 31.95
N ILE A 216 -14.78 3.00 31.16
CA ILE A 216 -14.38 3.07 29.77
C ILE A 216 -15.62 2.90 28.90
N THR A 217 -15.87 3.91 28.08
CA THR A 217 -16.86 3.86 26.99
C THR A 217 -16.16 3.52 25.67
N THR A 218 -16.94 3.18 24.66
CA THR A 218 -16.53 3.00 23.25
C THR A 218 -15.59 4.10 22.78
N ARG A 219 -16.00 5.35 22.98
CA ARG A 219 -15.23 6.54 22.61
C ARG A 219 -13.93 6.66 23.41
N VAL A 220 -13.98 6.45 24.72
CA VAL A 220 -12.77 6.52 25.55
C VAL A 220 -11.78 5.41 25.20
N LEU A 221 -12.26 4.22 24.84
CA LEU A 221 -11.40 3.13 24.37
C LEU A 221 -10.73 3.49 23.04
N GLN A 222 -11.51 3.96 22.07
CA GLN A 222 -11.00 4.42 20.77
C GLN A 222 -9.96 5.53 20.94
N GLU A 223 -10.27 6.57 21.72
CA GLU A 223 -9.35 7.68 22.01
C GLU A 223 -8.08 7.18 22.71
N THR A 224 -8.19 6.22 23.63
CA THR A 224 -7.04 5.64 24.33
C THR A 224 -6.15 4.83 23.38
N VAL A 225 -6.73 4.01 22.51
CA VAL A 225 -6.00 3.21 21.52
C VAL A 225 -5.26 4.12 20.54
N MET A 226 -5.95 5.12 19.98
CA MET A 226 -5.33 6.07 19.07
C MET A 226 -4.24 6.90 19.76
N GLN A 227 -4.43 7.31 21.02
CA GLN A 227 -3.39 8.01 21.78
C GLN A 227 -2.13 7.16 21.96
N ILE A 228 -2.25 5.85 22.21
CA ILE A 228 -1.09 4.96 22.31
C ILE A 228 -0.37 4.88 20.95
N VAL A 229 -1.12 4.74 19.85
CA VAL A 229 -0.57 4.75 18.49
C VAL A 229 0.15 6.07 18.20
N ASP A 230 -0.45 7.21 18.54
CA ASP A 230 0.11 8.54 18.28
C ASP A 230 1.40 8.76 19.08
N VAL A 231 1.42 8.39 20.36
CA VAL A 231 2.62 8.45 21.21
C VAL A 231 3.71 7.57 20.62
N PHE A 232 3.39 6.32 20.26
CA PHE A 232 4.33 5.40 19.63
C PHE A 232 4.91 5.98 18.33
N MET A 233 4.06 6.44 17.41
CA MET A 233 4.46 6.98 16.10
C MET A 233 5.24 8.29 16.20
N SER A 234 5.04 9.06 17.28
CA SER A 234 5.74 10.34 17.52
C SER A 234 7.02 10.19 18.36
N THR A 235 7.31 9.00 18.89
CA THR A 235 8.48 8.76 19.74
C THR A 235 9.75 8.71 18.90
N GLY A 236 10.61 9.72 18.97
CA GLY A 236 11.91 9.72 18.31
C GLY A 236 11.95 10.54 17.02
N SER A 237 12.59 10.01 15.98
CA SER A 237 12.68 10.69 14.69
C SER A 237 11.39 10.55 13.86
N PRO A 238 11.07 11.52 12.99
CA PRO A 238 10.01 11.34 12.00
C PRO A 238 10.23 10.03 11.23
N HIS A 239 9.17 9.24 11.07
CA HIS A 239 9.19 7.96 10.36
C HIS A 239 10.08 6.86 10.98
N HIS A 240 10.46 6.95 12.27
CA HIS A 240 11.20 5.87 12.96
C HIS A 240 10.50 4.52 12.84
N TRP A 241 9.17 4.53 12.75
CA TRP A 241 8.35 3.34 12.64
C TRP A 241 8.61 2.53 11.36
N VAL A 242 9.22 3.13 10.33
CA VAL A 242 9.66 2.43 9.11
C VAL A 242 10.78 1.43 9.41
N ASP A 243 11.61 1.72 10.41
CA ASP A 243 12.76 0.88 10.77
C ASP A 243 12.33 -0.44 11.45
N TYR A 244 11.04 -0.60 11.81
CA TYR A 244 10.48 -1.91 12.19
C TYR A 244 9.98 -2.73 10.99
N LEU A 245 9.70 -2.09 9.85
CA LEU A 245 9.21 -2.77 8.64
C LEU A 245 10.35 -3.21 7.73
N MET A 246 11.43 -2.44 7.70
CA MET A 246 12.56 -2.66 6.80
C MET A 246 13.87 -2.64 7.58
N MET A 247 14.84 -3.42 7.10
CA MET A 247 16.22 -3.36 7.60
C MET A 247 16.73 -1.91 7.55
N PRO A 248 17.36 -1.40 8.62
CA PRO A 248 18.06 -0.12 8.58
C PRO A 248 19.09 -0.14 7.46
N GLN A 249 19.13 0.90 6.63
CA GLN A 249 20.21 1.01 5.66
C GLN A 249 21.51 1.23 6.40
N ASP A 250 22.38 0.24 6.40
CA ASP A 250 23.77 0.46 6.72
C ASP A 250 24.33 1.44 5.69
N THR A 251 24.40 2.72 6.07
CA THR A 251 25.12 3.81 5.39
C THR A 251 26.62 3.49 5.13
N LYS A 252 27.06 2.26 5.41
CA LYS A 252 28.44 1.75 5.27
C LYS A 252 28.68 0.90 4.03
N LEU A 253 27.66 0.50 3.27
CA LEU A 253 27.91 -0.19 2.00
C LEU A 253 28.47 0.75 0.91
N SER A 254 28.31 2.06 1.07
CA SER A 254 28.84 3.07 0.14
C SER A 254 30.24 3.60 0.49
N ARG A 255 30.93 3.04 1.49
CA ARG A 255 32.23 3.61 1.94
C ARG A 255 33.35 2.64 2.29
N THR A 256 33.20 1.34 2.00
CA THR A 256 34.28 0.38 2.30
C THR A 256 34.54 -0.64 1.19
N THR A 257 34.68 -0.22 -0.06
CA THR A 257 35.44 -0.96 -1.09
C THR A 257 35.88 0.00 -2.19
N SER A 258 36.86 0.84 -1.89
CA SER A 258 37.79 1.31 -2.91
C SER A 258 38.75 0.17 -3.23
N ASP A 259 38.24 -0.93 -3.80
CA ASP A 259 39.01 -1.93 -4.56
C ASP A 259 38.06 -2.95 -5.22
N SER A 260 38.10 -2.96 -6.55
CA SER A 260 37.61 -3.98 -7.49
C SER A 260 36.11 -4.24 -7.67
N SER A 261 35.70 -4.11 -8.94
CA SER A 261 34.43 -4.45 -9.62
C SER A 261 33.26 -3.48 -9.47
N ASP A 262 32.83 -2.94 -10.62
CA ASP A 262 31.50 -2.41 -10.88
C ASP A 262 30.43 -3.48 -10.58
N GLU A 263 30.12 -3.72 -9.31
CA GLU A 263 28.85 -4.36 -8.97
C GLU A 263 27.76 -3.33 -9.24
N ALA A 264 27.08 -3.48 -10.39
CA ALA A 264 25.79 -2.86 -10.62
C ALA A 264 24.96 -2.98 -9.35
N VAL A 265 24.46 -1.85 -8.83
CA VAL A 265 23.58 -1.83 -7.67
C VAL A 265 22.47 -2.85 -7.90
N SER A 266 22.46 -3.96 -7.14
CA SER A 266 21.49 -5.05 -7.33
C SER A 266 20.07 -4.49 -7.35
N LYS A 267 19.21 -5.04 -8.22
CA LYS A 267 17.80 -4.63 -8.35
C LYS A 267 17.07 -4.70 -7.03
N PHE A 268 17.42 -5.67 -6.18
CA PHE A 268 16.93 -5.73 -4.81
C PHE A 268 17.16 -4.41 -4.04
N HIS A 269 18.36 -3.82 -4.11
CA HIS A 269 18.65 -2.56 -3.44
C HIS A 269 17.80 -1.41 -4.01
N GLN A 270 17.64 -1.36 -5.33
CA GLN A 270 16.78 -0.37 -5.99
C GLN A 270 15.32 -0.48 -5.51
N LEU A 271 14.76 -1.69 -5.45
CA LEU A 271 13.40 -1.94 -4.95
C LEU A 271 13.25 -1.54 -3.48
N MET A 272 14.27 -1.80 -2.65
CA MET A 272 14.27 -1.43 -1.23
C MET A 272 14.35 0.09 -1.03
N VAL A 273 15.17 0.79 -1.81
CA VAL A 273 15.24 2.27 -1.77
C VAL A 273 13.89 2.87 -2.17
N GLU A 274 13.31 2.42 -3.27
CA GLU A 274 12.02 2.91 -3.75
C GLU A 274 10.90 2.61 -2.74
N THR A 275 10.89 1.42 -2.15
CA THR A 275 9.94 1.08 -1.08
C THR A 275 10.08 2.04 0.09
N ARG A 276 11.31 2.34 0.52
CA ARG A 276 11.56 3.28 1.62
C ARG A 276 11.04 4.68 1.30
N GLU A 277 11.26 5.17 0.07
CA GLU A 277 10.74 6.47 -0.38
C GLU A 277 9.22 6.53 -0.32
N VAL A 278 8.54 5.44 -0.72
CA VAL A 278 7.08 5.34 -0.59
C VAL A 278 6.66 5.33 0.87
N LEU A 279 7.33 4.59 1.75
CA LEU A 279 6.94 4.50 3.17
C LEU A 279 7.15 5.83 3.94
N ILE A 280 8.16 6.62 3.60
CA ILE A 280 8.39 7.93 4.22
C ILE A 280 7.53 9.05 3.60
N SER A 281 6.77 8.75 2.54
CA SER A 281 5.92 9.75 1.88
C SER A 281 4.77 10.22 2.78
N THR A 282 4.34 11.47 2.57
CA THR A 282 3.20 12.04 3.29
C THR A 282 1.90 11.33 2.92
N GLU A 283 1.79 10.91 1.67
CA GLU A 283 0.66 10.18 1.11
C GLU A 283 0.51 8.83 1.80
N PHE A 284 1.60 8.07 1.94
CA PHE A 284 1.56 6.80 2.65
C PHE A 284 1.27 6.99 4.14
N THR A 285 1.84 8.02 4.78
CA THR A 285 1.54 8.34 6.19
C THR A 285 0.04 8.60 6.40
N ASN A 286 -0.61 9.36 5.52
CA ASN A 286 -2.05 9.57 5.56
C ASN A 286 -2.85 8.26 5.39
N ILE A 287 -2.40 7.36 4.51
CA ILE A 287 -3.03 6.06 4.32
C ILE A 287 -2.92 5.20 5.57
N VAL A 288 -1.76 5.20 6.24
CA VAL A 288 -1.55 4.52 7.52
C VAL A 288 -2.50 5.07 8.59
N GLU A 289 -2.58 6.39 8.76
CA GLU A 289 -3.46 7.02 9.75
C GLU A 289 -4.94 6.68 9.54
N ILE A 290 -5.43 6.78 8.29
CA ILE A 290 -6.82 6.42 7.95
C ILE A 290 -7.08 4.93 8.21
N SER A 291 -6.13 4.07 7.84
CA SER A 291 -6.25 2.62 8.02
C SER A 291 -6.28 2.23 9.50
N LEU A 292 -5.39 2.80 10.32
CA LEU A 292 -5.33 2.54 11.77
C LEU A 292 -6.60 3.05 12.47
N LYS A 293 -7.10 4.22 12.09
CA LYS A 293 -8.36 4.75 12.61
C LYS A 293 -9.54 3.85 12.27
N CYS A 294 -9.66 3.45 11.00
CA CYS A 294 -10.74 2.60 10.54
C CYS A 294 -10.69 1.20 11.19
N PHE A 295 -9.48 0.65 11.35
CA PHE A 295 -9.27 -0.58 12.12
C PHE A 295 -9.76 -0.40 13.56
N THR A 296 -9.36 0.68 14.22
CA THR A 296 -9.74 0.96 15.61
C THR A 296 -11.26 1.08 15.76
N ASP A 297 -11.93 1.77 14.85
CA ASP A 297 -13.40 1.88 14.83
C ASP A 297 -14.05 0.49 14.74
N ALA A 298 -13.60 -0.33 13.80
CA ALA A 298 -14.10 -1.69 13.61
C ALA A 298 -13.79 -2.60 14.82
N LEU A 299 -12.63 -2.42 15.45
CA LEU A 299 -12.21 -3.20 16.61
C LEU A 299 -13.13 -2.93 17.80
N VAL A 300 -13.42 -1.65 18.04
CA VAL A 300 -14.28 -1.24 19.15
C VAL A 300 -15.73 -1.68 18.88
N GLU A 301 -16.21 -1.61 17.64
CA GLU A 301 -17.52 -2.17 17.23
C GLU A 301 -17.59 -3.68 17.52
N GLU A 302 -16.54 -4.43 17.18
CA GLU A 302 -16.47 -5.87 17.45
C GLU A 302 -16.46 -6.18 18.97
N MET A 303 -15.82 -5.35 19.78
CA MET A 303 -15.89 -5.47 21.24
C MET A 303 -17.30 -5.18 21.79
N GLU A 304 -18.05 -4.28 21.15
CA GLU A 304 -19.44 -4.01 21.52
C GLU A 304 -20.36 -5.19 21.21
N THR A 305 -20.24 -5.80 20.02
CA THR A 305 -21.10 -6.92 19.60
C THR A 305 -20.91 -8.17 20.46
N GLN A 306 -19.69 -8.41 20.95
CA GLN A 306 -19.36 -9.54 21.82
C GLN A 306 -19.86 -9.37 23.27
N THR A 307 -20.50 -8.25 23.60
CA THR A 307 -20.91 -7.91 24.97
C THR A 307 -22.40 -8.15 25.21
N GLU A 308 -22.77 -9.30 25.80
CA GLU A 308 -24.17 -9.75 25.99
C GLU A 308 -25.03 -8.93 26.98
N ALA A 309 -24.44 -8.13 27.88
CA ALA A 309 -25.18 -7.37 28.89
C ALA A 309 -24.60 -5.96 29.08
N GLY A 310 -25.37 -4.94 28.65
CA GLY A 310 -25.03 -3.51 28.75
C GLY A 310 -23.67 -3.19 28.13
N GLY A 311 -23.61 -3.05 26.80
CA GLY A 311 -22.38 -2.88 26.01
C GLY A 311 -21.46 -1.74 26.44
N LEU A 312 -20.27 -1.65 25.82
CA LEU A 312 -19.31 -0.56 26.05
C LEU A 312 -19.93 0.84 25.89
N ALA A 313 -21.00 0.97 25.09
CA ALA A 313 -21.80 2.19 24.95
C ALA A 313 -22.36 2.74 26.29
N THR A 314 -22.67 1.87 27.26
CA THR A 314 -23.14 2.28 28.60
C THR A 314 -22.01 2.51 29.61
N GLY A 315 -20.76 2.24 29.21
CA GLY A 315 -19.57 2.33 30.05
C GLY A 315 -19.34 1.10 30.91
N LYS A 316 -18.10 0.58 30.90
CA LYS A 316 -17.68 -0.54 31.75
C LYS A 316 -16.43 -0.21 32.56
N PRO A 317 -16.29 -0.71 33.79
CA PRO A 317 -15.03 -0.63 34.51
C PRO A 317 -13.90 -1.25 33.68
N LEU A 318 -12.75 -0.59 33.60
CA LEU A 318 -11.58 -1.03 32.85
C LEU A 318 -11.21 -2.51 33.12
N ALA A 319 -11.27 -2.95 34.37
CA ALA A 319 -11.00 -4.35 34.74
C ALA A 319 -11.91 -5.38 34.04
N LYS A 320 -13.13 -4.99 33.61
CA LYS A 320 -14.04 -5.84 32.85
C LYS A 320 -13.81 -5.77 31.34
N VAL A 321 -13.10 -4.75 30.85
CA VAL A 321 -12.73 -4.58 29.45
C VAL A 321 -11.51 -5.45 29.10
N LEU A 322 -10.56 -5.63 30.02
CA LEU A 322 -9.34 -6.43 29.76
C LEU A 322 -9.64 -7.85 29.24
N PRO A 323 -10.55 -8.65 29.85
CA PRO A 323 -10.87 -9.97 29.31
C PRO A 323 -11.62 -9.93 27.97
N GLN A 324 -12.24 -8.80 27.62
CA GLN A 324 -12.91 -8.63 26.33
C GLN A 324 -11.88 -8.36 25.24
N ILE A 325 -10.86 -7.55 25.53
CA ILE A 325 -9.71 -7.33 24.63
C ILE A 325 -9.13 -8.68 24.21
N GLU A 326 -8.83 -9.55 25.17
CA GLU A 326 -8.26 -10.89 24.88
C GLU A 326 -9.17 -11.77 24.01
N LYS A 327 -10.50 -11.66 24.13
CA LYS A 327 -11.43 -12.39 23.25
C LYS A 327 -11.36 -11.87 21.82
N THR A 328 -11.28 -10.56 21.66
CA THR A 328 -11.22 -9.90 20.35
C THR A 328 -9.88 -10.12 19.66
N MET A 329 -8.79 -10.34 20.40
CA MET A 329 -7.49 -10.70 19.83
C MET A 329 -7.55 -11.92 18.91
N ASN A 330 -8.31 -12.96 19.28
CA ASN A 330 -8.47 -14.16 18.46
C ASN A 330 -9.15 -13.88 17.11
N VAL A 331 -9.92 -12.79 17.02
CA VAL A 331 -10.57 -12.34 15.78
C VAL A 331 -9.61 -11.52 14.92
N ILE A 332 -8.79 -10.67 15.55
CA ILE A 332 -7.75 -9.86 14.87
C ILE A 332 -6.70 -10.77 14.23
N THR A 333 -6.34 -11.86 14.91
CA THR A 333 -5.33 -12.81 14.44
C THR A 333 -5.92 -13.98 13.65
N ALA A 334 -7.23 -13.96 13.38
CA ALA A 334 -7.89 -14.98 12.57
C ALA A 334 -7.37 -14.96 11.12
N GLU A 335 -7.63 -16.06 10.40
CA GLU A 335 -7.25 -16.21 9.00
C GLU A 335 -7.61 -14.96 8.17
N PRO A 336 -6.68 -14.40 7.39
CA PRO A 336 -6.87 -13.14 6.68
C PRO A 336 -8.03 -13.13 5.69
N SER A 337 -8.39 -14.27 5.11
CA SER A 337 -9.57 -14.39 4.25
C SER A 337 -10.89 -14.14 4.99
N LYS A 338 -10.92 -14.37 6.31
CA LYS A 338 -12.04 -14.14 7.22
C LYS A 338 -11.86 -12.89 8.08
N ASN A 339 -10.70 -12.24 8.00
CA ASN A 339 -10.36 -11.10 8.81
C ASN A 339 -11.08 -9.84 8.29
N ARG A 340 -12.20 -9.50 8.94
CA ARG A 340 -13.02 -8.32 8.62
C ARG A 340 -12.18 -7.04 8.59
N PHE A 341 -11.18 -6.91 9.45
CA PHE A 341 -10.35 -5.70 9.54
C PHE A 341 -9.50 -5.49 8.28
N LEU A 342 -8.90 -6.56 7.75
CA LEU A 342 -8.14 -6.50 6.50
C LEU A 342 -9.03 -6.20 5.29
N GLN A 343 -10.26 -6.72 5.28
CA GLN A 343 -11.23 -6.42 4.23
C GLN A 343 -11.64 -4.94 4.26
N ILE A 344 -11.90 -4.40 5.45
CA ILE A 344 -12.22 -2.98 5.63
C ILE A 344 -11.10 -2.09 5.08
N ILE A 345 -9.85 -2.34 5.49
CA ILE A 345 -8.69 -1.56 5.01
C ILE A 345 -8.56 -1.65 3.48
N ARG A 346 -8.65 -2.86 2.92
CA ARG A 346 -8.57 -3.06 1.47
C ARG A 346 -9.67 -2.30 0.73
N ASP A 347 -10.87 -2.27 1.30
CA ASP A 347 -12.04 -1.71 0.63
C ASP A 347 -12.16 -0.18 0.73
N LEU A 348 -11.30 0.46 1.52
CA LEU A 348 -11.19 1.92 1.59
C LEU A 348 -10.83 2.54 0.22
N PRO A 349 -11.57 3.58 -0.22
CA PRO A 349 -11.33 4.21 -1.51
C PRO A 349 -9.96 4.90 -1.57
N GLU A 350 -9.50 5.48 -0.47
CA GLU A 350 -8.19 6.12 -0.36
C GLU A 350 -7.06 5.11 -0.56
N VAL A 351 -7.18 3.93 0.05
CA VAL A 351 -6.22 2.83 -0.07
C VAL A 351 -6.18 2.31 -1.51
N LYS A 352 -7.34 2.06 -2.12
CA LYS A 352 -7.43 1.63 -3.53
C LYS A 352 -6.83 2.65 -4.48
N LEU A 353 -7.13 3.93 -4.29
CA LEU A 353 -6.60 5.01 -5.10
C LEU A 353 -5.08 5.11 -4.97
N PHE A 354 -4.56 5.07 -3.74
CA PHE A 354 -3.13 5.10 -3.47
C PHE A 354 -2.38 3.98 -4.19
N PHE A 355 -2.83 2.72 -4.06
CA PHE A 355 -2.16 1.60 -4.74
C PHE A 355 -2.32 1.63 -6.26
N THR A 356 -3.43 2.15 -6.78
CA THR A 356 -3.61 2.36 -8.22
C THR A 356 -2.61 3.39 -8.75
N LEU A 357 -2.41 4.50 -8.04
CA LEU A 357 -1.44 5.53 -8.41
C LEU A 357 0.01 5.04 -8.25
N LEU A 358 0.30 4.32 -7.18
CA LEU A 358 1.61 3.70 -6.96
C LEU A 358 1.97 2.78 -8.12
N TYR A 359 1.04 1.90 -8.51
CA TYR A 359 1.25 0.97 -9.62
C TYR A 359 1.38 1.69 -10.98
N ALA A 360 0.58 2.73 -11.22
CA ALA A 360 0.60 3.48 -12.47
C ALA A 360 1.82 4.40 -12.64
N ASN A 361 2.54 4.71 -11.55
CA ASN A 361 3.74 5.54 -11.60
C ASN A 361 4.92 4.72 -12.14
N MET A 362 5.07 4.65 -13.45
CA MET A 362 6.09 3.82 -14.11
C MET A 362 7.52 4.32 -13.78
N PRO A 363 8.49 3.42 -13.50
CA PRO A 363 9.88 3.81 -13.33
C PRO A 363 10.39 4.50 -14.61
N GLN A 364 11.05 5.64 -14.44
CA GLN A 364 11.61 6.43 -15.55
C GLN A 364 12.79 5.74 -16.22
#